data_AF-X0WRX0-F1
#
_entry.id   AF-X0WRX0-F1
#
_cell.length_a   1.000
_cell.length_b   1.000
_cell.length_c   1.000
_cell.angle_alpha   90.00
_cell.angle_beta   90.00
_cell.angle_gamma   90.00
#
_symmetry.space_group_name_H-M   'P 1'
#
loop_
_entity.id
_entity.type
_entity.pdbx_description
1 polymer ?
#
loop_
_entity_poly.entity_id
_entity_poly.type
_entity_poly.pdbx_seq_one_letter_code
_entity_poly.pdbx_strand_id
1 'polypeptide(L)'
;KVTVIENSPDVIALVGPTLKERYGDRLEIIEADAFTYKPPKGIKYSVVWHDIWPDLCEDNLKGMGTLHRRYGRRCEWQGSWGKELLQYHRRRDRANYCCCGTRKGFCDC
;
A
#
# COMPACT_ATOMS: atom_id res chain seq x y z
N LYS A 1 2.92 -0.53 19.98
CA LYS A 1 4.19 -0.37 19.22
C LYS A 1 3.85 -0.30 17.74
N VAL A 2 4.57 0.51 16.96
CA VAL A 2 4.41 0.68 15.52
C VAL A 2 5.74 0.36 14.84
N THR A 3 5.69 -0.39 13.74
CA THR A 3 6.84 -0.68 12.89
C THR A 3 6.61 -0.01 11.54
N VAL A 4 7.51 0.89 11.16
CA VAL A 4 7.52 1.59 9.87
C VAL A 4 8.58 0.94 8.99
N ILE A 5 8.17 0.55 7.78
CA ILE A 5 9.05 0.06 6.74
C ILE A 5 9.21 1.20 5.73
N GLU A 6 10.42 1.72 5.60
CA GLU A 6 10.76 2.80 4.69
C GLU A 6 11.97 2.37 3.84
N ASN A 7 11.95 2.63 2.55
CA ASN A 7 13.02 2.19 1.65
C ASN A 7 14.09 3.26 1.40
N SER A 8 13.79 4.53 1.68
CA SER A 8 14.70 5.64 1.45
C SER A 8 15.53 5.93 2.70
N PRO A 9 16.86 5.65 2.69
CA PRO A 9 17.73 6.00 3.80
C PRO A 9 17.77 7.51 4.07
N ASP A 10 17.64 8.34 3.03
CA ASP A 10 17.63 9.81 3.16
C ASP A 10 16.38 10.30 3.90
N VAL A 11 15.20 9.73 3.62
CA VAL A 11 13.97 10.05 4.36
C VAL A 11 14.14 9.65 5.83
N ILE A 12 14.66 8.44 6.09
CA ILE A 12 14.89 7.97 7.46
C ILE A 12 15.88 8.89 8.19
N ALA A 13 16.97 9.30 7.55
CA ALA A 13 17.95 10.22 8.12
C ALA A 13 17.33 11.59 8.42
N LEU A 14 16.45 12.08 7.54
CA LEU A 14 15.79 13.38 7.66
C LEU A 14 14.75 13.42 8.79
N VAL A 15 13.87 12.42 8.88
CA VAL A 15 12.73 12.46 9.83
C VAL A 15 12.84 11.50 11.01
N GLY A 16 13.67 10.46 10.89
CA GLY A 16 13.79 9.38 11.86
C GLY A 16 14.16 9.86 13.27
N PRO A 17 15.18 10.74 13.46
CA PRO A 17 15.56 11.24 14.79
C PRO A 17 14.39 11.93 15.51
N THR A 18 13.70 12.84 14.82
CA THR A 18 12.55 13.58 15.37
C THR A 18 11.41 12.64 15.77
N LEU A 19 11.11 11.63 14.94
CA LEU A 19 10.07 10.64 15.25
C LEU A 19 10.48 9.74 16.42
N LYS A 20 11.75 9.34 16.49
CA LYS A 20 12.31 8.53 17.59
C LYS A 20 12.31 9.29 18.91
N GLU A 21 12.69 10.57 18.91
CA GLU A 21 12.59 11.43 20.09
C GLU A 21 11.15 11.54 20.58
N ARG A 22 10.19 11.74 19.67
CA ARG A 22 8.78 11.91 20.01
C ARG A 22 8.09 10.64 20.50
N TYR A 23 8.42 9.48 19.93
CA TYR A 23 7.68 8.23 20.17
C TYR A 23 8.46 7.17 20.95
N GLY A 24 9.78 7.30 21.07
CA GLY A 24 10.66 6.39 21.80
C GLY A 24 10.45 4.93 21.40
N ASP A 25 10.35 4.06 22.40
CA ASP A 25 10.19 2.61 22.24
C ASP A 25 8.87 2.18 21.58
N ARG A 26 7.91 3.11 21.44
CA ARG A 26 6.67 2.83 20.73
C ARG A 26 6.86 2.78 19.22
N LEU A 27 7.98 3.28 18.68
CA LEU A 27 8.28 3.33 17.25
C LEU A 27 9.54 2.55 16.88
N GLU A 28 9.44 1.72 15.86
CA GLU A 28 10.55 1.05 15.19
C GLU A 28 10.54 1.44 13.71
N ILE A 29 11.66 1.95 13.18
CA ILE A 29 11.81 2.30 11.77
C ILE A 29 12.85 1.33 11.20
N ILE A 30 12.50 0.65 10.11
CA ILE A 30 13.35 -0.35 9.46
C ILE A 30 13.56 0.09 8.02
N GLU A 31 14.81 0.26 7.63
CA GLU A 31 15.19 0.49 6.23
C GLU A 31 15.04 -0.83 5.45
N ALA A 32 13.94 -0.94 4.69
CA ALA A 32 13.65 -2.11 3.87
C ALA A 32 12.59 -1.80 2.81
N ASP A 33 12.53 -2.66 1.80
CA ASP A 33 11.43 -2.67 0.83
C ASP A 33 10.21 -3.42 1.40
N ALA A 34 9.06 -2.77 1.43
CA ALA A 34 7.79 -3.33 1.91
C ALA A 34 7.34 -4.60 1.16
N PHE A 35 7.70 -4.75 -0.12
CA PHE A 35 7.37 -5.92 -0.93
C PHE A 35 8.19 -7.15 -0.58
N THR A 36 9.38 -6.98 -0.01
CA THR A 36 10.32 -8.06 0.29
C THR A 36 10.54 -8.29 1.78
N TYR A 37 10.27 -7.29 2.63
CA TYR A 37 10.37 -7.38 4.08
C TYR A 37 9.56 -8.57 4.64
N LYS A 38 10.17 -9.26 5.59
CA LYS A 38 9.60 -10.41 6.30
C LYS A 38 9.59 -10.10 7.79
N PRO A 39 8.41 -9.83 8.38
CA PRO A 39 8.34 -9.67 9.82
C PRO A 39 8.85 -10.92 10.54
N PRO A 40 9.52 -10.76 11.70
CA PRO A 40 9.96 -11.87 12.53
C PRO A 40 8.85 -12.90 12.78
N LYS A 41 9.23 -14.16 12.99
CA LYS A 41 8.27 -15.25 13.21
C LYS A 41 7.41 -14.95 14.45
N GLY A 42 6.10 -15.17 14.32
CA GLY A 42 5.14 -14.97 15.41
C GLY A 42 4.57 -13.56 15.54
N ILE A 43 5.11 -12.57 14.82
CA ILE A 43 4.55 -11.22 14.85
C ILE A 43 3.20 -11.18 14.12
N LYS A 44 2.19 -10.66 14.83
CA LYS A 44 0.89 -10.25 14.30
C LYS A 44 0.64 -8.78 14.62
N TYR A 45 -0.02 -8.08 13.71
CA TYR A 45 -0.37 -6.67 13.83
C TYR A 45 -1.88 -6.53 14.01
N SER A 46 -2.34 -5.58 14.81
CA SER A 46 -3.76 -5.21 14.78
C SER A 46 -4.10 -4.53 13.45
N VAL A 47 -3.22 -3.67 12.96
CA VAL A 47 -3.44 -2.83 11.77
C VAL A 47 -2.19 -2.85 10.90
N VAL A 48 -2.39 -2.96 9.58
CA VAL A 48 -1.35 -2.71 8.57
C VAL A 48 -1.85 -1.66 7.58
N TRP A 49 -1.07 -0.61 7.36
CA TRP A 49 -1.38 0.46 6.41
C TRP A 49 -0.26 0.57 5.36
N HIS A 50 -0.61 0.63 4.08
CA HIS A 50 0.35 0.81 2.98
C HIS A 50 0.16 2.15 2.31
N ASP A 51 1.21 2.96 2.31
CA ASP A 51 1.24 4.29 1.72
C ASP A 51 2.60 4.51 1.06
N ILE A 52 2.81 3.89 -0.10
CA ILE A 52 4.12 3.80 -0.76
C ILE A 52 4.06 4.14 -2.26
N TRP A 53 2.92 4.63 -2.73
CA TRP A 53 2.72 4.99 -4.14
C TRP A 53 2.82 6.51 -4.27
N PRO A 54 3.69 7.05 -5.13
CA PRO A 54 3.80 8.50 -5.30
C PRO A 54 2.56 9.10 -5.98
N ASP A 55 1.95 8.34 -6.89
CA ASP A 55 0.73 8.71 -7.62
C ASP A 55 -0.29 7.59 -7.51
N LEU A 56 -1.58 7.91 -7.66
CA LEU A 56 -2.66 6.94 -7.69
C LEU A 56 -3.05 6.59 -9.13
N CYS A 57 -2.66 5.40 -9.59
CA CYS A 57 -3.08 4.83 -10.87
C CYS A 57 -3.59 3.38 -10.71
N GLU A 58 -4.40 2.90 -11.66
CA GLU A 58 -4.99 1.55 -11.57
C GLU A 58 -3.96 0.43 -11.51
N ASP A 59 -2.76 0.64 -12.09
CA ASP A 59 -1.66 -0.34 -12.04
C ASP A 59 -1.18 -0.60 -10.61
N ASN A 60 -1.34 0.39 -9.70
CA ASN A 60 -1.00 0.21 -8.29
C ASN A 60 -1.86 -0.86 -7.62
N LEU A 61 -3.06 -1.16 -8.11
CA LEU A 61 -3.94 -2.20 -7.54
C LEU A 61 -3.26 -3.58 -7.51
N LYS A 62 -2.35 -3.86 -8.44
CA LYS A 62 -1.54 -5.10 -8.44
C LYS A 62 -0.55 -5.14 -7.27
N GLY A 63 0.13 -4.02 -7.02
CA GLY A 63 1.03 -3.85 -5.88
C GLY A 63 0.27 -3.92 -4.55
N MET A 64 -0.84 -3.19 -4.44
CA MET A 64 -1.75 -3.23 -3.28
C MET A 64 -2.21 -4.67 -3.00
N GLY A 65 -2.66 -5.40 -4.03
CA GLY A 65 -3.06 -6.80 -3.89
C GLY A 65 -1.94 -7.72 -3.39
N THR A 66 -0.70 -7.46 -3.81
CA THR A 66 0.48 -8.22 -3.35
C THR A 66 0.75 -8.00 -1.87
N LEU A 67 0.70 -6.75 -1.40
CA LEU A 67 0.88 -6.42 0.01
C LEU A 67 -0.29 -6.91 0.88
N HIS A 68 -1.53 -6.81 0.38
CA HIS A 68 -2.73 -7.36 1.01
C HIS A 68 -2.65 -8.88 1.19
N ARG A 69 -2.17 -9.61 0.19
CA ARG A 69 -1.94 -11.05 0.31
C ARG A 69 -0.81 -11.37 1.31
N ARG A 70 0.28 -10.59 1.30
CA ARG A 70 1.45 -10.81 2.17
C ARG A 70 1.11 -10.63 3.66
N TYR A 71 0.37 -9.58 3.99
CA TYR A 71 0.09 -9.20 5.38
C TYR A 71 -1.28 -9.68 5.88
N GLY A 72 -2.21 -10.08 5.00
CA GLY A 72 -3.57 -10.46 5.41
C GLY A 72 -3.68 -11.65 6.39
N ARG A 73 -2.65 -12.51 6.50
CA ARG A 73 -2.57 -13.57 7.53
C ARG A 73 -1.81 -13.15 8.80
N ARG A 74 -1.23 -11.96 8.78
CA ARG A 74 -0.38 -11.39 9.83
C ARG A 74 -1.03 -10.17 10.48
N CYS A 75 -2.26 -9.83 10.11
CA CYS A 75 -2.96 -8.71 10.73
C CYS A 75 -4.47 -8.96 10.90
N GLU A 76 -5.10 -8.18 11.78
CA GLU A 76 -6.55 -8.18 11.97
C GLU A 76 -7.24 -7.29 10.92
N TRP A 77 -6.66 -6.12 10.65
CA TRP A 77 -7.14 -5.21 9.61
C TRP A 77 -5.99 -4.69 8.74
N GLN A 78 -6.29 -4.43 7.45
CA GLN A 78 -5.33 -3.88 6.52
C GLN A 78 -5.96 -2.93 5.50
N GLY A 79 -5.26 -1.83 5.21
CA GLY A 79 -5.66 -0.82 4.22
C GLY A 79 -4.49 -0.35 3.34
N SER A 80 -4.82 0.39 2.28
CA SER A 80 -3.84 1.06 1.42
C SER A 80 -4.38 2.41 0.98
N TRP A 81 -3.53 3.43 0.91
CA TRP A 81 -3.92 4.74 0.42
C TRP A 81 -4.51 4.64 -1.00
N GLY A 82 -5.69 5.23 -1.20
CA GLY A 82 -6.35 5.33 -2.51
C GLY A 82 -6.93 4.02 -3.08
N LYS A 83 -6.85 2.88 -2.39
CA LYS A 83 -7.29 1.58 -2.92
C LYS A 83 -8.76 1.57 -3.34
N GLU A 84 -9.65 2.08 -2.49
CA GLU A 84 -11.09 2.10 -2.73
C GLU A 84 -11.44 3.02 -3.91
N LEU A 85 -10.75 4.16 -4.00
CA LEU A 85 -10.87 5.11 -5.10
C LEU A 85 -10.48 4.47 -6.43
N LEU A 86 -9.32 3.82 -6.48
CA LEU A 86 -8.83 3.11 -7.67
C LEU A 86 -9.75 1.94 -8.07
N GLN A 87 -10.30 1.21 -7.09
CA GLN A 87 -11.29 0.16 -7.38
C GLN A 87 -12.59 0.73 -7.96
N TYR A 88 -13.03 1.90 -7.49
CA TYR A 88 -14.17 2.60 -8.04
C TYR A 88 -13.92 3.03 -9.49
N HIS A 89 -12.79 3.67 -9.78
CA HIS A 89 -12.42 4.08 -11.14
C HIS A 89 -12.36 2.88 -12.09
N ARG A 90 -11.70 1.78 -11.68
CA ARG A 90 -11.63 0.56 -12.49
C ARG A 90 -12.99 -0.04 -12.79
N ARG A 91 -13.91 -0.04 -11.82
CA ARG A 91 -15.29 -0.52 -12.03
C ARG A 91 -16.04 0.39 -13.01
N ARG A 92 -15.91 1.70 -12.85
CA ARG A 92 -16.55 2.70 -13.72
C ARG A 92 -16.03 2.61 -15.16
N ASP A 93 -14.73 2.46 -15.33
CA ASP A 93 -14.11 2.42 -16.65
C ASP A 93 -14.49 1.11 -17.38
N ARG A 94 -14.51 -0.02 -16.67
CA ARG A 94 -15.08 -1.27 -17.21
C ARG A 94 -16.57 -1.20 -17.53
N ALA A 95 -17.33 -0.37 -16.82
CA ALA A 95 -18.74 -0.15 -17.13
C ALA A 95 -18.90 0.70 -18.40
N ASN A 96 -18.03 1.69 -18.61
CA ASN A 96 -18.14 2.69 -19.67
C ASN A 96 -17.42 2.33 -20.98
N TYR A 97 -16.40 1.45 -20.95
CA TYR A 97 -15.57 1.12 -22.10
C TYR A 97 -15.59 -0.39 -22.41
N CYS A 98 -15.59 -0.76 -23.69
CA CYS A 98 -15.43 -2.14 -24.19
C CYS A 98 -13.96 -2.60 -24.11
N CYS A 99 -13.72 -3.89 -24.36
CA CYS A 99 -12.36 -4.48 -24.31
C CYS A 99 -11.35 -3.83 -25.28
N CYS A 100 -11.82 -3.22 -26.37
CA CYS A 100 -10.97 -2.47 -27.31
C CYS A 100 -10.68 -1.02 -26.86
N GLY A 101 -11.20 -0.58 -25.71
CA GLY A 101 -11.05 0.78 -25.19
C GLY A 101 -12.05 1.79 -25.75
N THR A 102 -13.00 1.38 -26.60
CA THR A 102 -14.06 2.27 -27.11
C THR A 102 -15.21 2.39 -26.11
N ARG A 103 -15.82 3.57 -25.97
CA ARG A 103 -16.99 3.75 -25.09
C ARG A 103 -18.13 2.83 -25.53
N LYS A 104 -18.80 2.19 -24.57
CA LYS A 104 -20.00 1.39 -24.83
C LYS A 104 -21.08 2.32 -25.38
N GLY A 105 -21.56 2.03 -26.58
CA GLY A 105 -22.44 2.91 -27.38
C GLY A 105 -21.77 3.50 -28.63
N PHE A 106 -20.44 3.39 -28.75
CA PHE A 106 -19.68 3.74 -29.95
C PHE A 106 -18.79 2.59 -30.44
N CYS A 107 -18.83 1.42 -29.79
CA CYS A 107 -18.12 0.20 -30.24
C CYS A 107 -19.03 -0.55 -31.22
N ASP A 108 -18.51 -0.87 -32.41
CA ASP A 108 -19.11 -1.85 -33.34
C ASP A 108 -18.61 -3.29 -33.07
N CYS A 109 -18.20 -3.48 -31.83
CA CYS A 109 -17.61 -4.63 -31.18
C CYS A 109 -18.43 -4.86 -29.90
#